data_AF-A0A3D5FWC9-F1
#
_entry.id   AF-A0A3D5FWC9-F1
#
_cell.length_a   1.000
_cell.length_b   1.000
_cell.length_c   1.000
_cell.angle_alpha   90.00
_cell.angle_beta   90.00
_cell.angle_gamma   90.00
#
_symmetry.space_group_name_H-M   'P 1'
#
loop_
_entity.id
_entity.type
_entity.pdbx_description
1 polymer ?
#
loop_
_entity_poly.entity_id
_entity_poly.type
_entity_poly.pdbx_seq_one_letter_code
_entity_poly.pdbx_strand_id
1 'polypeptide(L)'
;MARVGVVFVLHSRSRRKDHKVDQPKSVLLLIADDWSPLAGCFGSPVIQTPHVNALASRATRFSNAFCTSPSCAASRANILTGHYSHTHGQYGHSHSIHNFHTA
;
A
#
# COMPACT_ATOMS: atom_id res chain seq x y z
N MET A 1 15.14 8.41 2.26
CA MET A 1 14.03 8.18 3.21
C MET A 1 12.81 7.75 2.39
N ALA A 2 12.64 6.44 2.20
CA ALA A 2 11.60 5.88 1.34
C ALA A 2 10.22 6.12 1.95
N ARG A 3 9.34 6.78 1.20
CA ARG A 3 7.97 7.11 1.59
C ARG A 3 7.03 6.36 0.66
N VAL A 4 6.64 5.13 1.00
CA VAL A 4 5.72 4.35 0.17
C VAL A 4 4.56 3.81 1.01
N GLY A 5 3.33 4.00 0.49
CA GLY A 5 2.14 3.27 0.91
C GLY A 5 0.87 4.10 0.89
N VAL A 6 0.22 4.22 -0.28
CA VAL A 6 -1.13 4.79 -0.35
C VAL A 6 -2.14 3.65 -0.31
N VAL A 7 -2.74 3.42 0.85
CA VAL A 7 -3.90 2.51 0.97
C VAL A 7 -5.14 3.29 0.55
N PHE A 8 -5.73 2.93 -0.58
CA PHE A 8 -7.01 3.45 -1.01
C PHE A 8 -8.12 2.49 -0.60
N VAL A 9 -8.88 2.83 0.43
CA VAL A 9 -10.12 2.11 0.74
C VAL A 9 -11.23 2.63 -0.18
N LEU A 10 -11.53 1.87 -1.23
CA LEU A 10 -12.64 2.15 -2.11
C LEU A 10 -13.95 1.61 -1.54
N HIS A 11 -14.89 2.52 -1.25
CA HIS A 11 -16.28 2.16 -1.09
C HIS A 11 -16.95 2.08 -2.46
N SER A 12 -17.18 0.86 -2.95
CA SER A 12 -18.05 0.66 -4.12
C SER A 12 -19.49 1.04 -3.75
N ARG A 13 -19.99 2.15 -4.27
CA ARG A 13 -21.44 2.40 -4.32
C ARG A 13 -21.97 1.75 -5.59
N SER A 14 -22.37 0.49 -5.46
CA SER A 14 -23.13 -0.22 -6.49
C SER A 14 -24.44 0.52 -6.76
N ARG A 15 -24.64 1.00 -8.00
CA ARG A 15 -25.95 1.47 -8.51
C ARG A 15 -26.76 0.30 -9.11
N ARG A 16 -26.73 -0.89 -8.51
CA ARG A 16 -27.77 -1.90 -8.74
C ARG A 16 -28.80 -1.79 -7.62
N LYS A 17 -29.93 -1.14 -7.94
CA LYS A 17 -31.20 -1.50 -7.29
C LYS A 17 -31.49 -2.90 -7.78
N ASP A 18 -31.18 -3.91 -6.97
CA ASP A 18 -31.91 -5.16 -6.80
C ASP A 18 -31.02 -6.21 -6.11
N HIS A 19 -31.61 -6.84 -5.09
CA HIS A 19 -31.08 -7.85 -4.16
C HIS A 19 -30.25 -7.38 -2.94
N LYS A 20 -30.96 -7.23 -1.81
CA LYS A 20 -30.43 -7.41 -0.44
C LYS A 20 -30.04 -8.88 -0.25
N VAL A 21 -28.86 -9.25 -0.71
CA VAL A 21 -28.10 -10.35 -0.14
C VAL A 21 -26.89 -9.69 0.50
N ASP A 22 -26.53 -10.12 1.71
CA ASP A 22 -25.31 -9.69 2.40
C ASP A 22 -24.10 -10.24 1.62
N GLN A 23 -23.88 -9.69 0.43
CA GLN A 23 -22.83 -10.15 -0.47
C GLN A 23 -21.50 -9.69 0.09
N PRO A 24 -20.52 -10.59 0.24
CA PRO A 24 -19.21 -10.23 0.77
C PRO A 24 -18.58 -9.16 -0.13
N LYS A 25 -18.06 -8.11 0.50
CA LYS A 25 -17.35 -7.04 -0.20
C LYS A 25 -16.03 -7.59 -0.76
N SER A 26 -15.77 -7.38 -2.04
CA SER A 26 -14.45 -7.61 -2.62
C SER A 26 -13.44 -6.58 -2.12
N VAL A 27 -12.21 -7.03 -1.86
CA VAL A 27 -11.09 -6.16 -1.48
C VAL A 27 -10.03 -6.20 -2.59
N LEU A 28 -9.59 -5.02 -3.03
CA LEU A 28 -8.48 -4.87 -3.97
C LEU A 28 -7.32 -4.17 -3.25
N LEU A 29 -6.21 -4.89 -3.08
CA LEU A 29 -4.96 -4.35 -2.55
C LEU A 29 -4.04 -3.95 -3.70
N LEU A 30 -3.76 -2.65 -3.84
CA LEU A 30 -2.83 -2.10 -4.83
C LEU A 30 -1.53 -1.70 -4.14
N ILE A 31 -0.41 -2.24 -4.61
CA ILE A 31 0.93 -1.89 -4.15
C ILE A 31 1.73 -1.40 -5.35
N ALA A 32 2.33 -0.21 -5.23
CA ALA A 32 3.24 0.35 -6.21
C ALA A 32 4.66 0.28 -5.65
N ASP A 33 5.55 -0.45 -6.35
CA ASP A 33 6.97 -0.53 -5.96
C ASP A 33 7.67 0.82 -6.16
N ASP A 34 8.52 1.19 -5.20
CA ASP A 34 9.31 2.44 -5.16
C ASP A 34 8.52 3.75 -5.34
N TRP A 35 7.23 3.74 -4.99
CA TRP A 35 6.35 4.89 -5.16
C TRP A 35 6.58 5.98 -4.10
N SER A 36 7.13 7.12 -4.52
CA SER A 36 7.22 8.33 -3.70
C SER A 36 5.92 9.16 -3.72
N PRO A 37 5.65 10.07 -2.76
CA PRO A 37 4.45 10.91 -2.72
C PRO A 37 4.48 12.04 -3.76
N LEU A 38 4.66 11.67 -5.02
CA LEU A 38 4.80 12.58 -6.16
C LEU A 38 3.52 12.66 -7.00
N ALA A 39 2.45 11.95 -6.63
CA ALA A 39 1.16 12.12 -7.29
C ALA A 39 0.59 13.53 -7.03
N GLY A 40 -0.22 14.02 -7.97
CA GLY A 40 -0.86 15.33 -7.85
C GLY A 40 -1.71 15.47 -6.58
N CYS A 41 -2.31 14.37 -6.09
CA CYS A 41 -3.04 14.37 -4.83
C CYS A 41 -2.14 14.66 -3.61
N PHE A 42 -0.82 14.44 -3.69
CA PHE A 42 0.15 14.84 -2.65
C PHE A 42 0.76 16.23 -2.88
N GLY A 43 0.25 17.00 -3.86
CA GLY A 43 0.68 18.38 -4.11
C GLY A 43 1.79 18.52 -5.16
N SER A 44 2.09 17.48 -5.93
CA SER A 44 3.06 17.57 -7.03
C SER A 44 2.58 18.53 -8.12
N PRO A 45 3.37 19.58 -8.48
CA PRO A 45 2.97 20.55 -9.50
C PRO A 45 3.31 20.09 -10.93
N VAL A 46 4.13 19.04 -11.08
CA VAL A 46 4.66 18.59 -12.38
C VAL A 46 4.04 17.26 -12.82
N ILE A 47 3.91 16.30 -11.90
CA ILE A 47 3.51 14.93 -12.27
C ILE A 47 1.99 14.82 -12.37
N GLN A 48 1.50 14.47 -13.56
CA GLN A 48 0.08 14.29 -13.81
C GLN A 48 -0.35 12.85 -13.51
N THR A 49 -1.17 12.68 -12.46
CA THR A 49 -1.71 11.37 -12.06
C THR A 49 -3.25 11.39 -11.96
N PRO A 50 -3.97 11.64 -13.08
CA PRO A 50 -5.41 11.90 -13.04
C PRO A 50 -6.23 10.76 -12.43
N HIS A 51 -5.89 9.50 -12.72
CA HIS A 51 -6.61 8.35 -12.15
C HIS A 51 -6.35 8.15 -10.65
N VAL A 52 -5.12 8.39 -10.18
CA VAL A 52 -4.78 8.35 -8.75
C VAL A 52 -5.46 9.50 -8.00
N ASN A 53 -5.57 10.67 -8.64
CA ASN A 53 -6.27 11.83 -8.07
C ASN A 53 -7.78 11.56 -7.95
N ALA A 54 -8.39 10.98 -9.00
CA ALA A 54 -9.79 10.57 -8.98
C ALA A 54 -10.07 9.43 -7.99
N LEU A 55 -9.08 8.57 -7.72
CA LEU A 55 -9.15 7.57 -6.66
C LEU A 55 -9.09 8.23 -5.27
N ALA A 56 -8.16 9.17 -5.07
CA ALA A 56 -7.99 9.89 -3.82
C ALA A 56 -9.19 10.77 -3.44
N SER A 57 -9.91 11.34 -4.41
CA SER A 57 -11.09 12.19 -4.13
C SER A 57 -12.29 11.43 -3.57
N ARG A 58 -12.32 10.11 -3.74
CA ARG A 58 -13.39 9.21 -3.28
C ARG A 58 -12.94 8.19 -2.23
N ALA A 59 -11.73 8.35 -1.69
CA ALA A 59 -11.13 7.45 -0.72
C ALA A 59 -10.58 8.23 0.48
N THR A 60 -10.33 7.53 1.58
CA THR A 60 -9.56 8.10 2.69
C THR A 60 -8.07 8.05 2.35
N ARG A 61 -7.39 9.18 2.44
CA ARG A 61 -5.94 9.29 2.17
C ARG A 61 -5.17 9.53 3.47
N PHE A 62 -4.13 8.73 3.67
CA PHE A 62 -3.18 8.93 4.77
C PHE A 62 -2.03 9.83 4.30
N SER A 63 -1.82 10.96 4.98
CA SER A 63 -0.69 11.88 4.70
C SER A 63 0.62 11.41 5.35
N ASN A 64 0.52 10.60 6.40
CA ASN A 64 1.64 10.09 7.19
C ASN A 64 1.60 8.56 7.21
N ALA A 65 1.99 7.93 6.10
CA ALA A 65 2.15 6.48 5.98
C ALA A 65 3.61 6.16 5.68
N PHE A 66 4.16 5.15 6.36
CA PHE A 66 5.57 4.79 6.30
C PHE A 66 5.73 3.28 6.11
N CYS A 67 6.74 2.89 5.33
CA CYS A 67 7.16 1.49 5.27
C CYS A 67 7.90 1.12 6.56
N THR A 68 7.69 -0.09 7.02
CA THR A 68 8.39 -0.66 8.19
C THR A 68 9.84 -1.04 7.89
N SER A 69 10.17 -1.28 6.62
CA SER A 69 11.52 -1.57 6.14
C SER A 69 11.73 -0.94 4.76
N PRO A 70 12.87 -0.30 4.48
CA PRO A 70 13.20 0.26 3.17
C PRO A 70 13.75 -0.82 2.20
N SER A 71 13.30 -2.07 2.34
CA SER A 71 13.61 -3.19 1.44
C SER A 71 12.31 -3.71 0.82
N CYS A 72 12.29 -3.96 -0.49
CA CYS A 72 11.08 -4.36 -1.21
C CYS A 72 10.49 -5.68 -0.68
N ALA A 73 11.31 -6.70 -0.47
CA ALA A 73 10.85 -8.00 -0.01
C ALA A 73 10.42 -7.99 1.46
N ALA A 74 11.18 -7.34 2.34
CA ALA A 74 10.79 -7.18 3.75
C ALA A 74 9.51 -6.34 3.88
N SER A 75 9.43 -5.19 3.21
CA SER A 75 8.25 -4.32 3.23
C SER A 75 6.98 -5.05 2.80
N ARG A 76 7.04 -5.79 1.68
CA ARG A 76 5.90 -6.59 1.21
C ARG A 76 5.55 -7.74 2.15
N ALA A 77 6.55 -8.42 2.73
CA ALA A 77 6.29 -9.46 3.72
C ALA A 77 5.55 -8.90 4.95
N ASN A 78 5.94 -7.72 5.43
CA ASN A 78 5.26 -7.08 6.56
C ASN A 78 3.81 -6.71 6.21
N ILE A 79 3.55 -6.21 5.00
CA ILE A 79 2.19 -5.88 4.52
C ILE A 79 1.33 -7.14 4.42
N LEU A 80 1.86 -8.24 3.85
CA LEU A 80 1.10 -9.45 3.57
C LEU A 80 0.86 -10.31 4.82
N THR A 81 1.79 -10.29 5.78
CA THR A 81 1.67 -11.06 7.02
C THR A 81 1.02 -10.27 8.16
N GLY A 82 1.00 -8.94 8.08
CA GLY A 82 0.57 -8.08 9.18
C GLY A 82 1.54 -8.06 10.36
N HIS A 83 2.75 -8.59 10.20
CA HIS A 83 3.77 -8.69 11.24
C HIS A 83 5.01 -7.86 10.89
N TYR A 84 5.79 -7.50 11.90
CA TYR A 84 7.10 -6.89 11.68
C TYR A 84 8.13 -7.95 11.29
N SER A 85 9.20 -7.51 10.61
CA SER A 85 10.27 -8.39 10.13
C SER A 85 10.92 -9.22 11.23
N HIS A 86 10.95 -8.72 12.46
CA HIS A 86 11.47 -9.47 13.61
C HIS A 86 10.60 -10.67 14.03
N THR A 87 9.33 -10.70 13.61
CA THR A 87 8.41 -11.80 13.91
C THR A 87 8.49 -12.91 12.86
N HIS A 88 8.60 -12.56 11.57
CA HIS A 88 8.57 -13.54 10.47
C HIS A 88 9.93 -13.79 9.82
N GLY A 89 11.00 -13.12 10.28
CA GLY A 89 12.38 -13.39 9.87
C GLY A 89 12.77 -12.90 8.46
N GLN A 90 11.88 -12.20 7.74
CA GLN A 90 12.21 -11.69 6.40
C GLN A 90 12.77 -10.28 6.52
N TYR A 91 14.10 -10.18 6.41
CA TYR A 91 14.82 -8.92 6.57
C TYR A 91 15.44 -8.38 5.27
N GLY A 92 15.62 -9.24 4.27
CA GLY A 92 16.25 -8.89 3.01
C GLY A 92 15.43 -9.34 1.80
N HIS A 93 16.03 -9.23 0.62
CA HIS A 93 15.51 -9.82 -0.60
C HIS A 93 15.45 -11.36 -0.49
N SER A 94 14.70 -11.99 -1.40
CA SER A 94 14.47 -13.44 -1.48
C SER A 94 15.70 -14.22 -1.96
N HIS A 95 16.85 -14.04 -1.32
CA HIS A 95 18.07 -14.81 -1.59
C HIS A 95 18.68 -15.31 -0.29
N SER A 96 19.42 -16.41 -0.40
CA SER A 96 19.91 -17.22 0.71
C SER A 96 20.81 -16.49 1.71
N ILE A 97 21.42 -15.38 1.29
CA ILE A 97 22.34 -14.60 2.11
C ILE A 97 21.71 -13.23 2.38
N HIS A 98 21.56 -12.91 3.66
CA HIS A 98 21.27 -11.57 4.15
C HIS A 98 22.16 -11.28 5.36
N ASN A 99 22.71 -10.07 5.47
CA ASN A 99 23.62 -9.68 6.56
C ASN A 99 22.88 -9.32 7.87
N PHE A 100 21.68 -9.87 8.08
CA PHE A 100 20.98 -9.73 9.35
C PHE A 100 21.48 -10.78 10.34
N HIS A 101 22.25 -10.32 11.31
CA HIS A 101 22.71 -11.09 12.45
C HIS A 101 22.10 -10.49 13.71
N THR A 102 21.33 -11.27 14.46
CA THR A 102 21.02 -10.95 15.86
C THR A 102 22.27 -11.28 16.67
N ALA A 103 22.82 -10.28 17.35
CA ALA A 103 23.94 -10.46 18.28
C ALA A 103 23.61 -11.47 19.38
#